data_AF-A0A9C8GHQ3-F1
#
_entry.id   AF-A0A9C8GHQ3-F1
#
_cell.length_a   1.000
_cell.length_b   1.000
_cell.length_c   1.000
_cell.angle_alpha   90.00
_cell.angle_beta   90.00
_cell.angle_gamma   90.00
#
_symmetry.space_group_name_H-M   'P 1'
#
loop_
_entity.id
_entity.type
_entity.pdbx_description
1 polymer ?
#
loop_
_entity_poly.entity_id
_entity_poly.type
_entity_poly.pdbx_seq_one_letter_code
_entity_poly.pdbx_strand_id
1 'polypeptide(L)'
;MGIASLMVGAAVAVVVIAYLVHPFRVVIKRKTPDPYHHNIPIESWVRQLKNPQAPFKDKGWGGAETVNFCPRCGREVAAEHRFCPGCGVQLPGRE
;
A
#
# COMPACT_ATOMS: atom_id res chain seq x y z
N MET A 1 -22.80 40.62 -24.42
CA MET A 1 -22.12 39.42 -23.87
C MET A 1 -22.46 38.25 -24.79
N GLY A 2 -21.56 37.87 -25.69
CA GLY A 2 -21.84 36.85 -26.71
C GLY A 2 -21.83 35.45 -26.13
N ILE A 3 -22.67 34.55 -26.66
CA ILE A 3 -22.76 33.13 -26.27
C ILE A 3 -21.37 32.46 -26.28
N ALA A 4 -20.48 32.89 -27.20
CA ALA A 4 -19.10 32.43 -27.28
C ALA A 4 -18.29 32.70 -26.00
N SER A 5 -18.44 33.86 -25.36
CA SER A 5 -17.73 34.17 -24.12
C SER A 5 -18.20 33.31 -22.94
N LEU A 6 -19.49 32.94 -22.92
CA LEU A 6 -20.03 32.03 -21.91
C LEU A 6 -19.50 30.60 -22.09
N MET A 7 -19.39 30.12 -23.34
CA MET A 7 -18.83 28.80 -23.64
C MET A 7 -17.36 28.70 -23.24
N VAL A 8 -16.56 29.72 -23.55
CA VAL A 8 -15.14 29.76 -23.16
C VAL A 8 -15.00 29.83 -21.63
N GLY A 9 -15.79 30.66 -20.97
CA GLY A 9 -15.79 30.76 -19.50
C GLY A 9 -16.16 29.44 -18.82
N ALA A 10 -17.18 28.75 -19.33
CA ALA A 10 -17.59 27.45 -18.81
C ALA A 10 -16.50 26.37 -18.99
N ALA A 11 -15.87 26.31 -20.17
CA ALA A 11 -14.79 25.36 -20.44
C ALA A 11 -13.59 25.57 -19.51
N VAL A 12 -13.17 26.82 -19.32
CA VAL A 12 -12.07 27.17 -18.40
C VAL A 12 -12.43 26.81 -16.96
N ALA A 13 -13.64 27.12 -16.51
CA ALA A 13 -14.10 26.77 -15.16
C ALA A 13 -14.06 25.25 -14.92
N VAL A 14 -14.51 24.44 -15.88
CA VAL A 14 -14.48 22.98 -15.77
C VAL A 14 -13.04 22.44 -15.64
N VAL A 15 -12.11 22.96 -16.45
CA VAL A 15 -10.70 22.54 -16.40
C VAL A 15 -10.07 22.91 -15.05
N VAL A 16 -10.32 24.12 -14.56
CA VAL A 16 -9.81 24.58 -13.26
C VAL A 16 -10.35 23.71 -12.12
N ILE A 17 -11.65 23.42 -12.12
CA ILE A 17 -12.27 22.55 -11.11
C ILE A 17 -11.66 21.14 -11.17
N ALA A 18 -11.47 20.58 -12.37
CA ALA A 18 -10.87 19.26 -12.54
C ALA A 18 -9.43 19.21 -11.99
N TYR A 19 -8.63 20.25 -12.26
CA TYR A 19 -7.26 20.37 -11.76
C TYR A 19 -7.20 20.46 -10.24
N LEU A 20 -8.05 21.29 -9.62
CA LEU A 20 -8.13 21.45 -8.17
C LEU A 20 -8.60 20.18 -7.45
N VAL A 21 -9.51 19.41 -8.07
CA VAL A 21 -10.05 18.16 -7.49
C VAL A 21 -9.11 16.96 -7.73
N HIS A 22 -8.17 17.05 -8.67
CA HIS A 22 -7.23 15.96 -9.00
C HIS A 22 -6.39 15.46 -7.81
N PRO A 23 -5.71 16.31 -7.00
CA PRO A 23 -4.93 15.84 -5.86
C PRO A 23 -5.78 15.12 -4.82
N PHE A 24 -7.03 15.55 -4.61
CA PHE A 24 -7.95 14.92 -3.67
C PHE A 24 -8.45 13.55 -4.15
N ARG A 25 -8.65 13.36 -5.47
CA ARG A 25 -9.02 12.04 -6.03
C ARG A 25 -7.92 10.99 -5.86
N VAL A 26 -6.66 11.40 -5.90
CA VAL A 26 -5.50 10.51 -5.70
C VAL A 26 -5.41 10.02 -4.24
N VAL A 27 -5.83 10.83 -3.27
CA VAL A 27 -5.81 10.47 -1.85
C VAL A 27 -6.96 9.50 -1.51
N ILE A 28 -8.17 9.73 -2.03
CA ILE A 28 -9.33 8.86 -1.75
C ILE A 28 -9.16 7.44 -2.35
N LYS A 29 -8.37 7.28 -3.41
CA LYS A 29 -8.07 5.97 -4.01
C LYS A 29 -6.94 5.20 -3.33
N ARG A 30 -6.18 5.81 -2.40
CA ARG A 30 -5.19 5.08 -1.60
C ARG A 30 -5.88 4.41 -0.42
N LYS A 31 -6.59 3.33 -0.72
CA LYS A 31 -6.73 2.22 0.22
C LYS A 31 -5.40 1.45 0.22
N THR A 32 -4.29 2.12 0.53
CA THR A 32 -3.03 1.44 0.79
C THR A 32 -3.23 0.70 2.10
N PRO A 33 -3.20 -0.64 2.10
CA PRO A 33 -3.16 -1.40 3.35
C PRO A 33 -1.95 -0.90 4.16
N ASP A 34 -2.19 -0.61 5.42
CA ASP A 34 -1.15 -0.29 6.40
C ASP A 34 -0.03 -1.37 6.33
N PRO A 35 1.25 -0.98 6.14
CA PRO A 35 2.39 -1.90 6.17
C PRO A 35 2.56 -2.65 7.51
N TYR A 36 1.88 -2.21 8.59
CA TYR A 36 1.83 -2.87 9.89
C TYR A 36 0.42 -3.39 10.18
N HIS A 37 0.16 -4.62 9.72
CA HIS A 37 -1.09 -5.35 9.88
C HIS A 37 -1.32 -5.82 11.35
N HIS A 38 -1.73 -4.92 12.25
CA HIS A 38 -2.18 -5.31 13.60
C HIS A 38 -3.72 -5.37 13.76
N ASN A 39 -4.48 -4.89 12.77
CA ASN A 39 -5.95 -4.85 12.83
C ASN A 39 -6.58 -5.73 11.74
N ILE A 40 -6.23 -7.02 11.71
CA ILE A 40 -6.98 -7.98 10.90
C ILE A 40 -8.28 -8.30 11.66
N PRO A 41 -9.47 -8.01 11.12
CA PRO A 41 -10.72 -8.31 11.80
C PRO A 41 -10.98 -9.83 11.80
N ILE A 42 -11.52 -10.36 12.90
CA ILE A 42 -11.76 -11.81 13.12
C ILE A 42 -12.52 -12.46 11.95
N GLU A 43 -13.41 -11.70 11.30
CA GLU A 43 -14.21 -12.15 10.16
C GLU A 43 -13.41 -12.60 8.93
N SER A 44 -12.18 -12.10 8.70
CA SER A 44 -11.35 -12.53 7.56
C SER A 44 -10.74 -13.91 7.80
N TRP A 45 -10.32 -14.20 9.04
CA TRP A 45 -9.80 -15.51 9.44
C TRP A 45 -10.85 -16.60 9.30
N VAL A 46 -12.10 -16.32 9.72
CA VAL A 46 -13.22 -17.27 9.60
C VAL A 46 -13.52 -17.62 8.14
N ARG A 47 -13.42 -16.65 7.21
CA ARG A 47 -13.60 -16.91 5.77
C ARG A 47 -12.54 -17.84 5.19
N GLN A 48 -11.32 -17.79 5.71
CA GLN A 48 -10.20 -18.59 5.23
C GLN A 48 -10.33 -20.06 5.64
N LEU A 49 -10.78 -20.33 6.87
CA LEU A 49 -11.09 -21.69 7.32
C LEU A 49 -12.25 -22.33 6.55
N LYS A 50 -13.22 -21.52 6.11
CA LYS A 50 -14.38 -21.99 5.37
C LYS A 50 -14.06 -22.38 3.92
N ASN A 51 -12.93 -21.92 3.37
CA ASN A 51 -12.49 -22.28 2.02
C ASN A 51 -11.00 -22.62 2.02
N PRO A 52 -10.62 -23.86 2.43
CA PRO A 52 -9.23 -24.29 2.56
C PRO A 52 -8.46 -24.36 1.23
N GLN A 53 -9.16 -24.25 0.09
CA GLN A 53 -8.59 -24.24 -1.26
C GLN A 53 -8.59 -22.84 -1.88
N ALA A 54 -9.09 -21.82 -1.18
CA ALA A 54 -8.96 -20.45 -1.63
C ALA A 54 -7.47 -20.12 -1.68
N PRO A 55 -6.92 -19.70 -2.84
CA PRO A 55 -5.56 -19.19 -2.88
C PRO A 55 -5.48 -18.05 -1.86
N PHE A 56 -4.44 -18.07 -1.01
CA PHE A 56 -4.07 -16.95 -0.17
C PHE A 56 -3.85 -15.77 -1.12
N LYS A 57 -4.87 -14.94 -1.33
CA LYS A 57 -4.75 -13.74 -2.16
C LYS A 57 -4.06 -12.69 -1.32
N ASP A 58 -2.76 -12.84 -1.15
CA ASP A 58 -1.88 -11.73 -0.84
C ASP A 58 -1.99 -10.73 -1.98
N LYS A 59 -2.75 -9.67 -1.78
CA LYS A 59 -2.64 -8.50 -2.65
C LYS A 59 -1.37 -7.77 -2.25
N GLY A 60 -0.24 -8.30 -2.73
CA GLY A 60 1.05 -7.63 -2.82
C GLY A 60 1.69 -7.21 -1.51
N TRP A 61 2.59 -8.04 -1.00
CA TRP A 61 3.88 -7.55 -0.53
C TRP A 61 4.93 -8.00 -1.55
N GLY A 62 5.70 -7.04 -2.05
CA GLY A 62 6.54 -7.18 -3.23
C GLY A 62 7.76 -8.08 -3.01
N GLY A 63 8.22 -8.62 -4.14
CA GLY A 63 9.55 -9.18 -4.31
C GLY A 63 9.71 -10.56 -3.71
N ALA A 64 9.96 -11.56 -4.56
CA ALA A 64 10.63 -12.79 -4.15
C ALA A 64 12.09 -12.49 -3.78
N GLU A 65 12.29 -11.60 -2.81
CA GLU A 65 13.55 -11.35 -2.14
C GLU A 65 13.69 -12.48 -1.12
N THR A 66 14.85 -13.15 -1.07
CA THR A 66 15.10 -14.19 -0.08
C THR A 66 14.86 -13.65 1.33
N VAL A 67 13.77 -14.06 1.96
CA VAL A 67 13.41 -13.64 3.32
C VAL A 67 14.42 -14.29 4.27
N ASN A 68 15.18 -13.47 4.97
CA ASN A 68 16.10 -13.95 6.02
C ASN A 68 15.43 -13.78 7.38
N PHE A 69 15.79 -14.64 8.33
CA PHE A 69 15.32 -14.50 9.70
C PHE A 69 16.40 -13.89 10.57
N CYS A 70 16.01 -12.96 11.44
CA CYS A 70 16.90 -12.41 12.43
C CYS A 70 17.32 -13.51 13.43
N PRO A 71 18.62 -13.80 13.62
CA PRO A 71 19.07 -14.86 14.52
C PRO A 71 18.81 -14.54 16.00
N ARG A 72 18.52 -13.27 16.34
CA ARG A 72 18.29 -12.83 17.72
C ARG A 72 16.83 -12.87 18.14
N CYS A 73 15.91 -12.43 17.28
CA CYS A 73 14.50 -12.30 17.62
C CYS A 73 13.55 -13.14 16.75
N GLY A 74 14.08 -13.85 15.74
CA GLY A 74 13.28 -14.69 14.85
C GLY A 74 12.34 -13.93 13.91
N ARG A 75 12.41 -12.59 13.88
CA ARG A 75 11.60 -11.78 12.97
C ARG A 75 12.09 -11.96 11.53
N GLU A 76 11.15 -11.99 10.60
CA GLU A 76 11.42 -11.92 9.15
C GLU A 76 12.03 -10.56 8.80
N VAL A 77 13.14 -10.59 8.07
CA VAL A 77 13.84 -9.40 7.60
C VAL A 77 14.25 -9.58 6.15
N ALA A 78 13.98 -8.58 5.32
CA ALA A 78 14.46 -8.53 3.94
C ALA A 78 15.99 -8.50 3.88
N ALA A 79 16.55 -9.10 2.83
CA ALA A 79 18.01 -9.20 2.64
C ALA A 79 18.72 -7.84 2.56
N GLU A 80 18.02 -6.79 2.18
CA GLU A 80 18.56 -5.43 2.06
C GLU A 80 18.77 -4.72 3.41
N HIS A 81 18.14 -5.19 4.49
CA HIS A 81 18.25 -4.53 5.79
C HIS A 81 19.58 -4.88 6.48
N ARG A 82 20.35 -3.85 6.82
CA ARG A 82 21.59 -3.97 7.61
C ARG A 82 21.34 -4.19 9.10
N PHE A 83 20.17 -3.78 9.59
CA PHE A 83 19.78 -3.89 11.00
C PHE A 83 18.36 -4.45 11.10
N CYS A 84 18.11 -5.27 12.12
CA CYS A 84 16.78 -5.80 12.38
C CYS A 84 15.84 -4.69 12.90
N PRO A 85 14.68 -4.43 12.24
CA PRO A 85 13.74 -3.40 12.67
C PRO A 85 13.01 -3.75 13.99
N GLY A 86 13.09 -5.00 14.45
CA GLY A 86 12.46 -5.43 15.70
C GLY A 86 13.36 -5.30 16.93
N CYS A 87 14.63 -5.70 16.81
CA CYS A 87 15.54 -5.77 17.97
C CYS A 87 16.81 -4.94 17.83
N GLY A 88 17.01 -4.27 16.70
CA GLY A 88 18.16 -3.39 16.42
C GLY A 88 19.49 -4.11 16.19
N VAL A 89 19.53 -5.45 16.19
CA VAL A 89 20.77 -6.20 15.95
C VAL A 89 21.23 -6.02 14.50
N GLN A 90 22.55 -5.93 14.30
CA GLN A 90 23.14 -5.96 12.95
C GLN A 90 22.92 -7.32 12.32
N LEU A 91 22.49 -7.31 11.06
CA LEU A 91 22.34 -8.51 10.27
C LEU A 91 23.66 -8.80 9.52
N PRO A 92 24.05 -10.09 9.39
CA PRO A 92 25.15 -10.47 8.53
C PRO A 92 24.71 -10.26 7.07
N GLY A 93 24.95 -9.06 6.53
CA GLY A 93 24.74 -8.79 5.10
C GLY A 93 25.67 -9.62 4.25
N ARG A 94 25.21 -10.10 3.09
CA ARG A 94 26.12 -10.71 2.10
C ARG A 94 27.05 -9.61 1.57
N GLU A 95 28.35 -9.83 1.76
CA GLU A 95 29.43 -9.08 1.12
C GLU A 95 29.35 -9.16 -0.41
#